data_AF-A0AA43QP64-F1
#
_entry.id   AF-A0AA43QP64-F1
#
_cell.length_a   1.000
_cell.length_b   1.000
_cell.length_c   1.000
_cell.angle_alpha   90.00
_cell.angle_beta   90.00
_cell.angle_gamma   90.00
#
_symmetry.space_group_name_H-M   'P 1'
#
loop_
_entity.id
_entity.type
_entity.pdbx_description
1 polymer ?
#
loop_
_entity_poly.entity_id
_entity_poly.type
_entity_poly.pdbx_seq_one_letter_code
_entity_poly.pdbx_strand_id
1 'polypeptide(L)'
;MDLVVKGLSVHGWPSGHAKNSEDAIAFAQKHGIKCLVEKFPLAKGNEAFDHMMNGKVRFRAVLTIILNPLLEHVGLPSRPNRMFSAL
;
A
#
# COMPACT_ATOMS: atom_id res chain seq x y z
N MET A 1 13.65 9.87 33.78
CA MET A 1 12.36 10.60 33.96
C MET A 1 11.30 9.64 33.50
N ASP A 2 10.65 9.02 34.47
CA ASP A 2 10.01 7.72 34.24
C ASP A 2 8.52 7.91 33.93
N LEU A 3 7.95 7.00 33.13
CA LEU A 3 6.55 7.01 32.71
C LEU A 3 5.58 7.12 33.90
N VAL A 4 5.99 6.56 35.05
CA VAL A 4 5.26 6.57 36.32
C VAL A 4 5.10 7.98 36.90
N VAL A 5 6.17 8.78 36.92
CA VAL A 5 6.14 10.13 37.51
C VAL A 5 5.29 11.10 36.66
N LYS A 6 5.15 10.80 35.36
CA LYS A 6 4.43 11.64 34.40
C LYS A 6 3.01 11.14 34.09
N GLY A 7 2.59 9.99 34.63
CA GLY A 7 1.28 9.40 34.36
C GLY A 7 1.02 9.11 32.88
N LEU A 8 2.06 8.75 32.12
CA LEU A 8 1.96 8.54 30.67
C LEU A 8 1.47 7.12 30.36
N SER A 9 0.60 6.98 29.35
CA SER A 9 0.11 5.69 28.86
C SER A 9 0.81 5.27 27.57
N VAL A 10 0.97 3.96 27.38
CA VAL A 10 1.45 3.35 26.14
C VAL A 10 0.37 2.39 25.66
N HIS A 11 -0.09 2.59 24.43
CA HIS A 11 -1.07 1.73 23.79
C HIS A 11 -0.46 1.16 22.51
N GLY A 12 -0.72 -0.12 22.24
CA GLY A 12 -0.30 -0.80 21.02
C GLY A 12 -1.50 -1.34 20.28
N TRP A 13 -1.46 -1.28 18.94
CA TRP A 13 -2.47 -1.90 18.08
C TRP A 13 -1.79 -2.93 17.18
N PRO A 14 -2.04 -4.24 17.37
CA PRO A 14 -1.40 -5.29 16.56
C PRO A 14 -1.98 -5.39 15.14
N SER A 15 -3.28 -5.13 14.98
CA SER A 15 -3.94 -5.02 13.68
C SER A 15 -5.27 -4.26 13.84
N GLY A 16 -5.67 -3.49 12.82
CA GLY A 16 -6.95 -2.79 12.79
C GLY A 16 -8.12 -3.75 12.53
N HIS A 17 -9.33 -3.37 12.96
CA HIS A 17 -10.54 -4.08 12.55
C HIS A 17 -10.85 -3.80 11.07
N ALA A 18 -11.58 -4.71 10.41
CA ALA A 18 -11.96 -4.55 9.00
C ALA A 18 -12.68 -3.21 8.75
N LYS A 19 -13.62 -2.85 9.63
CA LYS A 19 -14.32 -1.56 9.59
C LYS A 19 -13.38 -0.35 9.65
N ASN A 20 -12.37 -0.39 10.51
CA ASN A 20 -11.38 0.70 10.60
C ASN A 20 -10.58 0.85 9.30
N SER A 21 -10.39 -0.25 8.56
CA SER A 21 -9.70 -0.23 7.27
C SER A 21 -10.60 0.38 6.18
N GLU A 22 -11.89 0.05 6.18
CA GLU A 22 -12.88 0.64 5.26
C GLU A 22 -13.01 2.15 5.50
N ASP A 23 -13.15 2.57 6.76
CA ASP A 23 -13.24 3.98 7.14
C ASP A 23 -11.97 4.75 6.73
N ALA A 24 -10.79 4.15 6.92
CA ALA A 24 -9.52 4.74 6.49
C ALA A 24 -9.42 4.89 4.96
N ILE A 25 -9.92 3.93 4.18
CA ILE A 25 -9.95 4.00 2.71
C ILE A 25 -10.93 5.11 2.27
N ALA A 26 -12.12 5.18 2.86
CA ALA A 26 -13.12 6.21 2.55
C ALA A 26 -12.57 7.61 2.86
N PHE A 27 -11.88 7.77 4.00
CA PHE A 27 -11.18 9.00 4.35
C PHE A 27 -10.10 9.37 3.31
N ALA A 28 -9.24 8.42 2.96
CA ALA A 28 -8.18 8.64 1.98
C ALA A 28 -8.73 9.07 0.61
N GLN A 29 -9.83 8.46 0.16
CA GLN A 29 -10.51 8.84 -1.09
C GLN A 29 -11.09 10.25 -1.01
N LYS A 30 -11.78 10.59 0.09
CA LYS A 30 -12.38 11.91 0.29
C LYS A 30 -11.35 13.05 0.27
N HIS A 31 -10.17 12.81 0.83
CA HIS A 31 -9.09 13.78 0.91
C HIS A 31 -8.05 13.67 -0.20
N GLY A 32 -8.25 12.77 -1.17
CA GLY A 32 -7.33 12.57 -2.31
C GLY A 32 -5.93 12.09 -1.90
N ILE A 33 -5.80 11.40 -0.76
CA ILE A 33 -4.53 10.92 -0.23
C ILE A 33 -4.03 9.77 -1.10
N LYS A 34 -2.82 9.91 -1.65
CA LYS A 34 -2.18 8.88 -2.50
C LYS A 34 -0.95 8.33 -1.81
N CYS A 35 -0.85 6.99 -1.80
CA CYS A 35 0.34 6.31 -1.33
C CYS A 35 1.48 6.46 -2.34
N LEU A 36 2.67 6.80 -1.84
CA LEU A 36 3.90 6.70 -2.63
C LEU A 36 4.33 5.23 -2.64
N VAL A 37 4.31 4.61 -3.81
CA VAL A 37 4.60 3.18 -3.97
C VAL A 37 5.54 2.95 -5.14
N GLU A 38 6.43 1.98 -4.97
CA GLU A 38 7.31 1.46 -6.01
C GLU A 38 6.75 0.11 -6.47
N LYS A 39 6.43 0.00 -7.77
CA LYS A 39 5.75 -1.17 -8.31
C LYS A 39 6.75 -2.15 -8.88
N PHE A 40 6.63 -3.41 -8.49
CA PHE A 40 7.43 -4.51 -9.01
C PHE A 40 6.52 -5.58 -9.64
N PRO A 41 6.88 -6.18 -10.78
CA PRO A 41 6.13 -7.29 -11.34
C PRO A 41 6.30 -8.54 -10.45
N LEU A 42 5.25 -9.35 -10.32
CA LEU A 42 5.29 -10.57 -9.50
C LEU A 42 6.44 -11.53 -9.90
N ALA A 43 6.79 -11.58 -11.18
CA ALA A 43 7.91 -12.38 -11.69
C ALA A 43 9.27 -11.99 -11.09
N LYS A 44 9.42 -10.74 -10.63
CA LYS A 44 10.62 -10.21 -9.98
C LYS A 44 10.47 -10.12 -8.46
N GLY A 45 9.65 -11.00 -7.87
CA GLY A 45 9.38 -10.99 -6.43
C GLY A 45 10.64 -11.08 -5.56
N ASN A 46 11.59 -11.93 -5.92
CA ASN A 46 12.86 -12.07 -5.18
C ASN A 46 13.69 -10.79 -5.25
N GLU A 47 13.81 -10.18 -6.44
CA GLU A 47 14.52 -8.91 -6.63
C GLU A 47 13.85 -7.78 -5.82
N ALA A 48 12.52 -7.73 -5.79
CA ALA A 48 11.78 -6.76 -4.98
C ALA A 48 11.99 -6.96 -3.47
N PHE A 49 12.10 -8.21 -3.00
CA PHE A 49 12.39 -8.53 -1.61
C PHE A 49 13.81 -8.10 -1.23
N ASP A 50 14.81 -8.41 -2.07
CA ASP A 50 16.19 -7.99 -1.85
C ASP A 50 16.32 -6.46 -1.92
N HIS A 51 15.56 -5.80 -2.81
CA HIS A 51 15.53 -4.34 -2.92
C HIS A 51 14.93 -3.68 -1.66
N MET A 52 13.91 -4.30 -1.07
CA MET A 52 13.33 -3.88 0.22
C MET A 52 14.33 -4.07 1.36
N MET A 53 14.99 -5.22 1.43
CA MET A 53 15.98 -5.51 2.49
C MET A 53 17.20 -4.60 2.42
N ASN A 54 17.59 -4.19 1.21
CA ASN A 54 18.66 -3.23 1.00
C ASN A 54 18.25 -1.76 1.25
N GLY A 55 17.01 -1.50 1.67
CA GLY A 55 16.52 -0.16 2.02
C GLY A 55 16.45 0.81 0.83
N LYS A 56 16.55 0.31 -0.40
CA LYS A 56 16.53 1.14 -1.61
C LYS A 56 15.12 1.52 -2.05
N VAL A 57 14.11 0.85 -1.49
CA VAL A 57 12.71 1.11 -1.80
C VAL A 57 12.29 2.46 -1.26
N ARG A 58 11.70 3.29 -2.12
CA ARG A 58 11.06 4.53 -1.69
C ARG A 58 9.67 4.23 -1.14
N PHE A 59 9.53 4.30 0.18
CA PHE A 59 8.29 4.13 0.96
C PHE A 59 7.74 2.70 1.03
N ARG A 60 7.21 2.17 -0.08
CA ARG A 60 6.55 0.86 -0.08
C ARG A 60 6.68 0.14 -1.42
N ALA A 61 7.24 -1.06 -1.39
CA ALA A 61 7.26 -1.97 -2.53
C ALA A 61 5.89 -2.64 -2.66
N VAL A 62 5.33 -2.62 -3.88
CA VAL A 62 4.04 -3.25 -4.19
C VAL A 62 4.20 -4.19 -5.36
N LEU A 63 3.91 -5.47 -5.13
CA LEU A 63 3.88 -6.46 -6.20
C LEU A 63 2.60 -6.30 -7.02
N THR A 64 2.76 -6.18 -8.33
CA THR A 64 1.66 -6.07 -9.28
C THR A 64 1.44 -7.42 -9.97
N ILE A 65 0.21 -7.92 -9.89
CA ILE A 65 -0.20 -9.26 -10.32
C ILE A 65 -0.76 -9.25 -11.76
N ILE A 66 -0.52 -8.20 -12.56
CA ILE A 66 -1.01 -8.15 -13.95
C ILE A 66 -0.23 -9.18 -14.78
N LEU A 67 -0.75 -10.40 -14.81
CA LEU A 67 -0.45 -11.45 -15.78
C LEU A 67 -1.14 -11.08 -17.08
N ASN A 68 -0.54 -10.18 -17.87
CA ASN A 68 -0.82 -10.19 -19.31
C ASN A 68 0.39 -9.68 -20.11
N PRO A 69 1.24 -10.58 -20.65
CA PRO A 69 2.33 -10.19 -21.53
C PRO A 69 1.86 -9.53 -22.85
N LEU A 70 0.56 -9.57 -23.17
CA LEU A 70 -0.02 -8.97 -24.38
C LEU A 70 -0.46 -7.50 -24.25
N LEU A 71 -0.34 -6.88 -23.07
CA LEU A 71 -0.77 -5.49 -22.85
C LEU A 71 0.36 -4.45 -22.98
N GLU A 72 1.60 -4.86 -23.27
CA GLU A 72 2.72 -3.92 -23.43
C GLU A 72 2.71 -3.21 -24.80
N HIS A 73 2.13 -3.82 -25.84
CA HIS A 73 2.05 -3.24 -27.19
C HIS A 73 0.83 -2.35 -27.44
N VAL A 74 -0.18 -2.43 -26.59
CA VAL A 74 -1.35 -1.54 -26.70
C VAL A 74 -1.15 -0.45 -25.68
N GLY A 75 -0.72 0.73 -26.16
CA GLY A 75 -0.62 1.99 -25.40
C GLY A 75 -1.96 2.46 -24.86
N LEU A 76 -2.59 1.65 -24.01
CA LEU A 76 -3.79 1.98 -23.29
C LEU A 76 -3.39 2.93 -22.16
N PRO A 77 -4.01 4.12 -22.08
CA PRO A 77 -3.75 5.04 -20.99
C PRO A 77 -4.04 4.31 -19.69
N SER A 78 -3.14 4.49 -18.72
CA SER A 78 -3.28 4.06 -17.33
C SER A 78 -4.73 4.27 -16.90
N ARG A 79 -5.51 3.18 -16.86
CA ARG A 79 -6.95 3.25 -16.59
C ARG A 79 -7.12 3.95 -15.25
N PRO A 80 -7.83 5.09 -15.19
CA PRO A 80 -8.11 5.72 -13.91
C PRO A 80 -9.01 4.76 -13.13
N ASN A 81 -8.60 4.46 -11.90
CA ASN A 81 -9.37 3.85 -10.82
C ASN A 81 -10.77 3.38 -11.21
N ARG A 82 -10.89 2.18 -11.79
CA ARG A 82 -12.13 1.41 -11.71
C ARG A 82 -12.02 0.51 -10.48
N MET A 83 -12.41 1.05 -9.33
CA MET A 83 -12.96 0.20 -8.28
C MET A 83 -14.32 -0.29 -8.78
N PHE A 84 -14.39 -1.58 -9.08
CA PHE A 84 -15.63 -2.31 -9.30
C PHE A 84 -16.38 -2.47 -7.98
N SER A 85 -17.63 -2.00 -7.95
CA SER A 85 -18.84 -2.80 -7.63
C SER A 85 -20.02 -1.82 -7.62
N ALA A 86 -20.94 -1.85 -8.58
CA ALA A 86 -22.08 -2.76 -8.54
C ALA A 86 -22.83 -2.68 -7.19
N LEU A 87 -23.46 -1.53 -6.95
CA LEU A 87 -24.79 -1.34 -6.36
C LEU A 87 -25.22 0.11 -6.58
#